data_AF-A0A7C4V0M5-F1
#
_entry.id   AF-A0A7C4V0M5-F1
#
_cell.length_a   1.000
_cell.length_b   1.000
_cell.length_c   1.000
_cell.angle_alpha   90.00
_cell.angle_beta   90.00
_cell.angle_gamma   90.00
#
_symmetry.space_group_name_H-M   'P 1'
#
loop_
_entity.id
_entity.type
_entity.pdbx_description
1 polymer ?
#
loop_
_entity_poly.entity_id
_entity_poly.type
_entity_poly.pdbx_seq_one_letter_code
_entity_poly.pdbx_strand_id
1 'polypeptide(L)'
;MKVFIPTSQAMKSPTLWEILSAAGKRVIVINVPVTYPPRPVNGILIADFLAPKLEKAVYPPALAATLQSWGYRIDTDPWLGHESKDKLLEDVNLVFDRRVEAMFRLMEQEEWDYFHCHIMETDRLFHFLWEEMETNDPVYAPRFFAFIQKLDQLIGELTRRLDEHTDLLIMSDHGFCTLEKEVYVNHWLAEEEWLKFAVPAPKSVADISGETIAYSMDPGRIFINLRGRERDGRVPPAEYEHWRERIIQGALALRDPDTGRPLFRAALRREEIYHGPLLPQAADVILVPHEGFDPKGSVNKGQLTYKGPALVGMHTYDDAALVIAGRRIAPARTPWVADVMPAILELMGVANPGDLDGQSLLSLT
;
A
#
# COMPACT_ATOMS: atom_id res chain seq x y z
N MET A 1 -0.58 -21.03 -12.89
CA MET A 1 0.23 -20.03 -12.18
C MET A 1 0.01 -20.15 -10.67
N LYS A 2 1.02 -19.96 -9.81
CA LYS A 2 0.85 -19.96 -8.35
C LYS A 2 0.90 -18.51 -7.86
N VAL A 3 -0.19 -18.04 -7.25
CA VAL A 3 -0.23 -16.75 -6.56
C VAL A 3 0.14 -16.96 -5.11
N PHE A 4 0.85 -16.01 -4.53
CA PHE A 4 1.10 -15.94 -3.10
C PHE A 4 1.05 -14.49 -2.66
N ILE A 5 0.79 -14.27 -1.38
CA ILE A 5 0.83 -12.95 -0.76
C ILE A 5 2.30 -12.65 -0.43
N PRO A 6 2.91 -11.59 -0.95
CA PRO A 6 4.27 -11.23 -0.60
C PRO A 6 4.33 -10.84 0.88
N THR A 7 5.20 -11.52 1.62
CA THR A 7 5.50 -11.26 3.02
C THR A 7 6.92 -10.70 3.14
N SER A 8 7.38 -10.41 4.34
CA SER A 8 8.76 -9.99 4.59
C SER A 8 9.80 -10.97 4.07
N GLN A 9 9.45 -12.26 3.92
CA GLN A 9 10.30 -13.30 3.34
C GLN A 9 10.56 -13.11 1.84
N ALA A 10 9.69 -12.35 1.15
CA ALA A 10 9.86 -12.01 -0.24
C ALA A 10 10.82 -10.82 -0.45
N MET A 11 11.06 -10.00 0.59
CA MET A 11 11.97 -8.85 0.51
C MET A 11 13.40 -9.30 0.20
N LYS A 12 14.08 -8.53 -0.67
CA LYS A 12 15.47 -8.79 -1.10
C LYS A 12 16.48 -7.75 -0.61
N SER A 13 16.01 -6.77 0.16
CA SER A 13 16.84 -5.71 0.73
C SER A 13 16.53 -5.54 2.23
N PRO A 14 17.51 -5.10 3.04
CA PRO A 14 17.26 -4.65 4.40
C PRO A 14 16.29 -3.47 4.44
N THR A 15 15.43 -3.42 5.45
CA THR A 15 14.57 -2.27 5.72
C THR A 15 15.36 -1.17 6.44
N LEU A 16 14.78 0.03 6.50
CA LEU A 16 15.29 1.14 7.31
C LEU A 16 15.62 0.73 8.74
N TRP A 17 14.70 0.06 9.44
CA TRP A 17 14.92 -0.35 10.85
C TRP A 17 15.96 -1.47 11.02
N GLU A 18 16.16 -2.34 10.02
CA GLU A 18 17.26 -3.31 10.03
C GLU A 18 18.62 -2.60 9.86
N ILE A 19 18.69 -1.60 8.98
CA ILE A 19 19.89 -0.78 8.79
C ILE A 19 20.23 0.02 10.06
N LEU A 20 19.23 0.67 10.66
CA LEU A 20 19.40 1.39 11.93
C LEU A 20 19.83 0.43 13.06
N SER A 21 19.21 -0.76 13.14
CA SER A 21 19.60 -1.80 14.10
C SER A 21 21.05 -2.23 13.93
N ALA A 22 21.50 -2.45 12.69
CA ALA A 22 22.88 -2.83 12.38
C ALA A 22 23.88 -1.71 12.73
N ALA A 23 23.44 -0.45 12.69
CA ALA A 23 24.20 0.71 13.18
C ALA A 23 24.14 0.90 14.71
N GLY A 24 23.55 -0.04 15.45
CA GLY A 24 23.47 -0.03 16.91
C GLY A 24 22.31 0.81 17.47
N LYS A 25 21.44 1.37 16.63
CA LYS A 25 20.27 2.13 17.07
C LYS A 25 19.20 1.18 17.62
N ARG A 26 18.50 1.61 18.66
CA ARG A 26 17.33 0.92 19.22
C ARG A 26 16.07 1.35 18.46
N VAL A 27 15.35 0.41 17.87
CA VAL A 27 14.19 0.70 17.02
C VAL A 27 12.89 0.14 17.60
N ILE A 28 11.80 0.88 17.49
CA ILE A 28 10.44 0.41 17.75
C ILE A 28 9.61 0.65 16.49
N VAL A 29 9.10 -0.43 15.90
CA VAL A 29 8.30 -0.36 14.66
C VAL A 29 6.97 -1.06 14.90
N ILE A 30 5.86 -0.38 14.61
CA ILE A 30 4.50 -0.85 14.85
C ILE A 30 3.71 -0.79 13.55
N ASN A 31 3.24 -1.95 13.10
CA ASN A 31 2.23 -2.14 12.05
C ASN A 31 2.60 -1.68 10.62
N VAL A 32 3.88 -1.42 10.35
CA VAL A 32 4.32 -1.00 9.01
C VAL A 32 4.10 -2.14 8.00
N PRO A 33 3.40 -1.93 6.87
CA PRO A 33 3.08 -2.97 5.90
C PRO A 33 4.29 -3.81 5.44
N VAL A 34 4.03 -5.07 5.10
CA VAL A 34 5.01 -6.05 4.61
C VAL A 34 6.07 -6.42 5.66
N THR A 35 5.77 -6.27 6.94
CA THR A 35 6.70 -6.64 8.03
C THR A 35 6.48 -8.04 8.57
N TYR A 36 5.36 -8.71 8.28
CA TYR A 36 5.13 -10.09 8.68
C TYR A 36 5.87 -11.11 7.79
N PRO A 37 6.47 -12.19 8.33
CA PRO A 37 6.84 -12.36 9.74
C PRO A 37 7.92 -11.35 10.16
N PRO A 38 7.89 -10.86 11.41
CA PRO A 38 8.84 -9.85 11.85
C PRO A 38 10.28 -10.37 11.74
N ARG A 39 11.13 -9.60 11.06
CA ARG A 39 12.57 -9.86 11.00
C ARG A 39 13.25 -9.29 12.26
N PRO A 40 14.27 -9.96 12.83
CA PRO A 40 14.93 -9.49 14.05
C PRO A 40 15.50 -8.07 13.93
N VAL A 41 15.33 -7.27 14.98
CA VAL A 41 15.85 -5.90 15.10
C VAL A 41 16.50 -5.68 16.46
N ASN A 42 17.28 -4.62 16.62
CA ASN A 42 17.73 -4.16 17.93
C ASN A 42 16.61 -3.36 18.59
N GLY A 43 15.62 -4.05 19.18
CA GLY A 43 14.44 -3.42 19.77
C GLY A 43 13.17 -4.22 19.49
N ILE A 44 12.09 -3.52 19.10
CA ILE A 44 10.75 -4.08 18.97
C ILE A 44 10.24 -3.92 17.54
N LEU A 45 9.67 -5.00 17.00
CA LEU A 45 8.91 -4.97 15.75
C LEU A 45 7.58 -5.68 15.95
N ILE A 46 6.49 -4.95 15.79
CA ILE A 46 5.12 -5.47 15.73
C ILE A 46 4.68 -5.40 14.27
N ALA A 47 4.46 -6.56 13.65
CA ALA A 47 4.18 -6.70 12.24
C ALA A 47 2.76 -6.27 11.87
N ASP A 48 2.52 -6.15 10.58
CA ASP A 48 1.32 -5.61 9.95
C ASP A 48 0.15 -6.60 9.80
N PHE A 49 -0.92 -6.12 9.14
CA PHE A 49 -2.16 -6.83 8.84
C PHE A 49 -2.01 -8.15 8.06
N LEU A 50 -0.84 -8.39 7.46
CA LEU A 50 -0.51 -9.69 6.87
C LEU A 50 -0.31 -10.80 7.91
N ALA A 51 -0.08 -10.45 9.18
CA ALA A 51 0.08 -11.40 10.25
C ALA A 51 -1.26 -12.05 10.62
N PRO A 52 -1.36 -13.39 10.60
CA PRO A 52 -2.61 -14.09 10.88
C PRO A 52 -2.95 -14.12 12.37
N LYS A 53 -1.95 -13.95 13.25
CA LYS A 53 -2.08 -14.00 14.71
C LYS A 53 -0.99 -13.14 15.38
N LEU A 54 -1.33 -12.53 16.51
CA LEU A 54 -0.44 -11.64 17.26
C LEU A 54 0.84 -12.34 17.73
N GLU A 55 0.78 -13.60 18.14
CA GLU A 55 1.96 -14.33 18.64
C GLU A 55 3.02 -14.57 17.56
N LYS A 56 2.65 -14.46 16.29
CA LYS A 56 3.55 -14.56 15.14
C LYS A 56 3.91 -13.19 14.54
N ALA A 57 3.29 -12.12 15.03
CA ALA A 57 3.49 -10.77 14.53
C ALA A 57 4.60 -10.02 15.27
N VAL A 58 5.09 -10.53 16.41
CA VAL A 58 5.87 -9.71 17.34
C VAL A 58 7.30 -10.23 17.48
N TYR A 59 8.25 -9.30 17.41
CA TYR A 59 9.63 -9.47 17.82
C TYR A 59 9.97 -8.44 18.93
N PRO A 60 10.58 -8.84 20.06
CA PRO A 60 10.82 -10.24 20.46
C PRO A 60 9.50 -10.97 20.78
N PRO A 61 9.40 -12.29 20.54
CA PRO A 61 8.13 -13.03 20.73
C PRO A 61 7.52 -12.92 22.13
N ALA A 62 8.33 -12.67 23.16
CA ALA A 62 7.87 -12.51 24.54
C ALA A 62 6.91 -11.33 24.73
N LEU A 63 7.02 -10.27 23.90
CA LEU A 63 6.16 -9.10 23.99
C LEU A 63 4.71 -9.38 23.55
N ALA A 64 4.44 -10.47 22.82
CA ALA A 64 3.10 -10.80 22.35
C ALA A 64 2.08 -10.95 23.49
N ALA A 65 2.47 -11.59 24.60
CA ALA A 65 1.60 -11.76 25.77
C ALA A 65 1.26 -10.42 26.44
N THR A 66 2.23 -9.50 26.49
CA THR A 66 2.03 -8.14 26.99
C THR A 66 1.04 -7.38 26.12
N LEU A 67 1.24 -7.37 24.80
CA LEU A 67 0.33 -6.72 23.85
C LEU A 67 -1.09 -7.30 23.91
N GLN A 68 -1.21 -8.62 24.08
CA GLN A 68 -2.50 -9.27 24.29
C GLN A 68 -3.18 -8.79 25.59
N SER A 69 -2.43 -8.62 26.68
CA SER A 69 -2.96 -8.10 27.94
C SER A 69 -3.44 -6.64 27.84
N TRP A 70 -2.85 -5.86 26.94
CA TRP A 70 -3.29 -4.49 26.63
C TRP A 70 -4.47 -4.44 25.66
N GLY A 71 -4.90 -5.60 25.14
CA GLY A 71 -5.97 -5.67 24.14
C GLY A 71 -5.55 -5.17 22.76
N TYR A 72 -4.25 -5.17 22.46
CA TYR A 72 -3.73 -4.77 21.15
C TYR A 72 -4.34 -5.63 20.03
N ARG A 73 -4.68 -4.99 18.92
CA ARG A 73 -5.19 -5.63 17.70
C ARG A 73 -4.30 -5.24 16.53
N ILE A 74 -3.99 -6.21 15.68
CA ILE A 74 -3.12 -5.99 14.51
C ILE A 74 -3.80 -5.04 13.53
N ASP A 75 -5.08 -5.26 13.22
CA ASP A 75 -5.81 -4.47 12.23
C ASP A 75 -7.30 -4.42 12.55
N THR A 76 -7.98 -3.44 11.97
CA THR A 76 -9.45 -3.40 11.86
C THR A 76 -9.90 -4.53 10.94
N ASP A 77 -11.05 -5.14 11.23
CA ASP A 77 -11.67 -6.11 10.32
C ASP A 77 -12.38 -5.39 9.16
N PRO A 78 -11.83 -5.39 7.93
CA PRO A 78 -12.46 -4.70 6.79
C PRO A 78 -13.76 -5.37 6.35
N TRP A 79 -14.01 -6.63 6.70
CA TRP A 79 -15.26 -7.32 6.34
C TRP A 79 -16.47 -6.70 7.03
N LEU A 80 -16.28 -6.10 8.20
CA LEU A 80 -17.35 -5.35 8.88
C LEU A 80 -17.88 -4.20 8.02
N GLY A 81 -17.03 -3.56 7.21
CA GLY A 81 -17.46 -2.48 6.31
C GLY A 81 -18.36 -2.95 5.17
N HIS A 82 -18.25 -4.23 4.76
CA HIS A 82 -19.19 -4.84 3.82
C HIS A 82 -20.53 -5.20 4.47
N GLU A 83 -20.58 -5.33 5.79
CA GLU A 83 -21.82 -5.58 6.55
C GLU A 83 -22.52 -4.28 6.99
N SER A 84 -21.76 -3.34 7.56
CA SER A 84 -22.26 -2.12 8.18
C SER A 84 -21.14 -1.11 8.44
N LYS A 85 -21.32 0.12 7.96
CA LYS A 85 -20.45 1.25 8.27
C LYS A 85 -20.39 1.55 9.78
N ASP A 86 -21.47 1.29 10.52
CA ASP A 86 -21.50 1.47 11.98
C ASP A 86 -20.54 0.51 12.68
N LYS A 87 -20.62 -0.79 12.36
CA LYS A 87 -19.74 -1.82 12.93
C LYS A 87 -18.27 -1.55 12.57
N LEU A 88 -18.01 -1.17 11.32
CA LEU A 88 -16.67 -0.79 10.89
C LEU A 88 -16.15 0.39 11.71
N LEU A 89 -16.93 1.46 11.86
CA LEU A 89 -16.50 2.64 12.62
C LEU A 89 -16.22 2.32 14.10
N GLU A 90 -17.03 1.47 14.71
CA GLU A 90 -16.78 0.98 16.07
C GLU A 90 -15.44 0.24 16.17
N ASP A 91 -15.15 -0.66 15.22
CA ASP A 91 -13.91 -1.42 15.21
C ASP A 91 -12.69 -0.56 14.86
N VAL A 92 -12.80 0.36 13.88
CA VAL A 92 -11.79 1.37 13.54
C VAL A 92 -11.39 2.17 14.79
N ASN A 93 -12.37 2.67 15.54
CA ASN A 93 -12.11 3.42 16.76
C ASN A 93 -11.45 2.57 17.84
N LEU A 94 -11.92 1.34 18.03
CA LEU A 94 -11.36 0.42 19.02
C LEU A 94 -9.90 0.07 18.69
N VAL A 95 -9.59 -0.29 17.45
CA VAL A 95 -8.23 -0.66 17.04
C VAL A 95 -7.30 0.57 17.14
N PHE A 96 -7.74 1.74 16.68
CA PHE A 96 -6.99 3.00 16.85
C PHE A 96 -6.64 3.26 18.31
N ASP A 97 -7.62 3.19 19.22
CA ASP A 97 -7.40 3.46 20.64
C ASP A 97 -6.40 2.46 21.27
N ARG A 98 -6.49 1.18 20.91
CA ARG A 98 -5.55 0.14 21.39
C ARG A 98 -4.16 0.29 20.80
N ARG A 99 -4.05 0.71 19.54
CA ARG A 99 -2.77 0.99 18.88
C ARG A 99 -2.08 2.18 19.53
N VAL A 100 -2.81 3.28 19.75
CA VAL A 100 -2.30 4.49 20.41
C VAL A 100 -1.90 4.20 21.86
N GLU A 101 -2.71 3.43 22.60
CA GLU A 101 -2.37 3.00 23.95
C GLU A 101 -1.05 2.21 23.98
N ALA A 102 -0.91 1.21 23.11
CA ALA A 102 0.32 0.43 23.02
C ALA A 102 1.52 1.28 22.57
N MET A 103 1.31 2.19 21.62
CA MET A 103 2.33 3.12 21.13
C MET A 103 2.91 3.94 22.29
N PHE A 104 2.07 4.64 23.06
CA PHE A 104 2.53 5.46 24.18
C PHE A 104 3.14 4.64 25.31
N ARG A 105 2.57 3.47 25.65
CA ARG A 105 3.17 2.57 26.66
C ARG A 105 4.58 2.14 26.26
N LEU A 106 4.79 1.79 24.98
CA LEU A 106 6.11 1.41 24.48
C LEU A 106 7.08 2.61 24.46
N MET A 107 6.62 3.80 24.05
CA MET A 107 7.43 5.02 24.08
C MET A 107 7.91 5.36 25.50
N GLU A 108 7.09 5.09 26.53
CA GLU A 108 7.40 5.37 27.94
C GLU A 108 8.25 4.29 28.62
N GLN A 109 8.07 3.02 28.25
CA GLN A 109 8.64 1.87 28.95
C GLN A 109 9.96 1.37 28.35
N GLU A 110 10.24 1.72 27.10
CA GLU A 110 11.39 1.23 26.35
C GLU A 110 12.31 2.38 25.94
N GLU A 111 13.62 2.12 25.95
CA GLU A 111 14.56 3.03 25.30
C GLU A 111 14.53 2.83 23.78
N TRP A 112 14.50 3.93 23.03
CA TRP A 112 14.48 3.94 21.56
C TRP A 112 15.24 5.14 21.01
N ASP A 113 15.89 4.93 19.86
CA ASP A 113 16.48 5.97 19.02
C ASP A 113 15.56 6.28 17.82
N TYR A 114 14.78 5.29 17.35
CA TYR A 114 13.84 5.44 16.24
C TYR A 114 12.50 4.78 16.58
N PHE A 115 11.41 5.51 16.41
CA PHE A 115 10.05 5.03 16.63
C PHE A 115 9.20 5.26 15.38
N HIS A 116 8.54 4.20 14.87
CA HIS A 116 7.63 4.26 13.73
C HIS A 116 6.31 3.58 14.09
N CYS A 117 5.21 4.34 14.13
CA CYS A 117 3.85 3.80 14.25
C CYS A 117 3.07 4.03 12.96
N HIS A 118 2.63 2.96 12.30
CA HIS A 118 1.74 3.05 11.16
C HIS A 118 0.28 2.97 11.61
N ILE A 119 -0.50 4.01 11.31
CA ILE A 119 -1.94 4.10 11.58
C ILE A 119 -2.68 3.61 10.34
N MET A 120 -3.03 2.31 10.31
CA MET A 120 -3.77 1.69 9.20
C MET A 120 -5.24 2.12 9.17
N GLU A 121 -5.75 2.61 10.30
CA GLU A 121 -7.16 2.92 10.49
C GLU A 121 -7.66 4.05 9.58
N THR A 122 -6.77 4.93 9.11
CA THR A 122 -7.12 5.96 8.10
C THR A 122 -7.46 5.34 6.76
N ASP A 123 -6.68 4.38 6.26
CA ASP A 123 -6.98 3.65 5.01
C ASP A 123 -8.33 2.92 5.11
N ARG A 124 -8.56 2.24 6.24
CA ARG A 124 -9.83 1.55 6.53
C ARG A 124 -11.00 2.51 6.59
N LEU A 125 -10.85 3.66 7.24
CA LEU A 125 -11.89 4.69 7.27
C LEU A 125 -12.18 5.22 5.86
N PHE A 126 -11.13 5.56 5.12
CA PHE A 126 -11.26 6.27 3.84
C PHE A 126 -11.89 5.36 2.77
N HIS A 127 -11.50 4.10 2.71
CA HIS A 127 -12.12 3.14 1.78
C HIS A 127 -13.64 3.03 1.91
N PHE A 128 -14.20 3.21 3.11
CA PHE A 128 -15.62 2.99 3.40
C PHE A 128 -16.43 4.25 3.67
N LEU A 129 -15.80 5.40 3.89
CA LEU A 129 -16.47 6.65 4.28
C LEU A 129 -16.02 7.91 3.52
N TRP A 130 -15.09 7.80 2.56
CA TRP A 130 -14.59 8.99 1.85
C TRP A 130 -15.69 9.73 1.07
N GLU A 131 -16.55 9.00 0.36
CA GLU A 131 -17.66 9.60 -0.39
C GLU A 131 -18.69 10.26 0.54
N GLU A 132 -19.01 9.65 1.68
CA GLU A 132 -19.87 10.24 2.70
C GLU A 132 -19.30 11.56 3.24
N MET A 133 -17.97 11.63 3.43
CA MET A 133 -17.29 12.86 3.82
C MET A 133 -17.41 13.92 2.73
N GLU A 134 -17.10 13.60 1.48
CA GLU A 134 -17.15 14.57 0.37
C GLU A 134 -18.57 15.09 0.10
N THR A 135 -19.57 14.22 0.22
CA THR A 135 -20.98 14.54 -0.02
C THR A 135 -21.68 15.16 1.18
N ASN A 136 -20.99 15.33 2.32
CA ASN A 136 -21.55 15.82 3.58
C ASN A 136 -22.74 14.99 4.07
N ASP A 137 -22.62 13.65 4.04
CA ASP A 137 -23.64 12.77 4.60
C ASP A 137 -23.92 13.15 6.08
N PRO A 138 -25.20 13.36 6.46
CA PRO A 138 -25.55 13.92 7.77
C PRO A 138 -25.21 13.01 8.96
N VAL A 139 -24.99 11.72 8.72
CA VAL A 139 -24.67 10.73 9.76
C VAL A 139 -23.17 10.43 9.77
N TYR A 140 -22.61 10.17 8.60
CA TYR A 140 -21.28 9.60 8.47
C TYR A 140 -20.18 10.66 8.30
N ALA A 141 -20.43 11.81 7.68
CA ALA A 141 -19.42 12.87 7.59
C ALA A 141 -18.99 13.39 8.99
N PRO A 142 -19.91 13.67 9.94
CA PRO A 142 -19.50 14.04 11.31
C PRO A 142 -18.68 12.96 12.01
N ARG A 143 -18.96 11.67 11.76
CA ARG A 143 -18.24 10.55 12.37
C ARG A 143 -16.87 10.33 11.74
N PHE A 144 -16.73 10.55 10.44
CA PHE A 144 -15.45 10.61 9.75
C PHE A 144 -14.57 11.70 10.38
N PHE A 145 -15.08 12.94 10.48
CA PHE A 145 -14.33 14.04 11.07
C PHE A 145 -14.05 13.85 12.57
N ALA A 146 -14.93 13.18 13.31
CA ALA A 146 -14.64 12.80 14.70
C ALA A 146 -13.42 11.88 14.81
N PHE A 147 -13.23 10.95 13.86
CA PHE A 147 -12.02 10.14 13.81
C PHE A 147 -10.79 10.97 13.42
N ILE A 148 -10.90 11.85 12.42
CA ILE A 148 -9.81 12.78 12.07
C ILE A 148 -9.41 13.64 13.27
N GLN A 149 -10.37 14.10 14.07
CA GLN A 149 -10.09 14.85 15.30
C GLN A 149 -9.34 14.00 16.34
N LYS A 150 -9.60 12.69 16.45
CA LYS A 150 -8.81 11.79 17.30
C LYS A 150 -7.38 11.65 16.81
N LEU A 151 -7.16 11.59 15.50
CA LEU A 151 -5.83 11.58 14.90
C LEU A 151 -5.08 12.90 15.17
N ASP A 152 -5.76 14.05 15.08
CA ASP A 152 -5.19 15.34 15.45
C ASP A 152 -4.82 15.40 16.94
N GLN A 153 -5.67 14.89 17.83
CA GLN A 153 -5.39 14.79 19.27
C GLN A 153 -4.16 13.91 19.56
N LEU A 154 -4.00 12.79 18.84
CA LEU A 154 -2.82 11.95 18.90
C LEU A 154 -1.55 12.74 18.56
N ILE A 155 -1.57 13.50 17.46
CA ILE A 155 -0.44 14.35 17.05
C ILE A 155 -0.15 15.42 18.12
N GLY A 156 -1.18 16.05 18.66
CA GLY A 156 -1.07 17.03 19.75
C GLY A 156 -0.52 16.45 21.06
N GLU A 157 -0.80 15.17 21.36
CA GLU A 157 -0.20 14.46 22.50
C GLU A 157 1.26 14.07 22.22
N LEU A 158 1.57 13.56 21.03
CA LEU A 158 2.94 13.24 20.62
C LEU A 158 3.85 14.46 20.75
N THR A 159 3.47 15.58 20.13
CA THR A 159 4.25 16.83 20.18
C THR A 159 4.51 17.36 21.58
N ARG A 160 3.60 17.12 22.55
CA ARG A 160 3.81 17.51 23.96
C ARG A 160 4.75 16.57 24.72
N ARG A 161 4.90 15.33 24.27
CA ARG A 161 5.73 14.31 24.94
C ARG A 161 7.16 14.25 24.41
N LEU A 162 7.36 14.64 23.15
CA LEU A 162 8.68 14.67 22.54
C LEU A 162 9.51 15.82 23.10
N ASP A 163 10.80 15.56 23.31
CA ASP A 163 11.77 16.57 23.70
C ASP A 163 12.25 17.40 22.50
N GLU A 164 13.08 18.41 22.75
CA GLU A 164 13.66 19.26 21.71
C GLU A 164 14.73 18.55 20.85
N HIS A 165 15.12 17.32 21.22
CA HIS A 165 16.13 16.53 20.53
C HIS A 165 15.53 15.43 19.64
N THR A 166 14.21 15.33 19.60
CA THR A 166 13.50 14.33 18.80
C THR A 166 12.85 14.97 17.58
N ASP A 167 13.27 14.56 16.38
CA ASP A 167 12.58 14.91 15.14
C ASP A 167 11.25 14.14 15.01
N LEU A 168 10.16 14.86 14.73
CA LEU A 168 8.86 14.28 14.41
C LEU A 168 8.61 14.31 12.91
N LEU A 169 8.42 13.13 12.31
CA LEU A 169 7.96 12.96 10.94
C LEU A 169 6.53 12.41 10.92
N ILE A 170 5.67 13.02 10.11
CA ILE A 170 4.31 12.55 9.80
C ILE A 170 4.22 12.42 8.30
N MET A 171 3.78 11.27 7.81
CA MET A 171 3.63 11.04 6.37
C MET A 171 2.46 10.13 6.04
N SER A 172 2.04 10.17 4.79
CA SER A 172 1.24 9.11 4.16
C SER A 172 2.03 8.46 3.02
N ASP A 173 1.75 7.20 2.74
CA ASP A 173 2.33 6.44 1.63
C ASP A 173 1.60 6.71 0.30
N HIS A 174 0.34 7.15 0.36
CA HIS A 174 -0.48 7.58 -0.77
C HIS A 174 -1.49 8.67 -0.34
N GLY A 175 -2.23 9.23 -1.30
CA GLY A 175 -3.42 10.04 -1.03
C GLY A 175 -4.71 9.22 -1.15
N PHE A 176 -5.86 9.90 -1.24
CA PHE A 176 -7.17 9.28 -1.41
C PHE A 176 -8.14 10.15 -2.21
N CYS A 177 -9.07 9.53 -2.93
CA CYS A 177 -10.25 10.20 -3.49
C CYS A 177 -11.49 9.28 -3.48
N THR A 178 -12.66 9.81 -3.83
CA THR A 178 -13.88 9.00 -4.03
C THR A 178 -13.66 7.99 -5.16
N LEU A 179 -13.95 6.72 -4.88
CA LEU A 179 -14.02 5.67 -5.88
C LEU A 179 -15.28 5.88 -6.73
N GLU A 180 -15.13 6.27 -7.98
CA GLU A 180 -16.23 6.32 -8.93
C GLU A 180 -16.59 4.90 -9.40
N LYS A 181 -15.61 4.12 -9.88
CA LYS A 181 -15.80 2.74 -10.34
C LYS A 181 -14.53 1.89 -10.26
N GLU A 182 -14.69 0.62 -9.99
CA GLU A 182 -13.66 -0.39 -10.30
C GLU A 182 -13.61 -0.62 -11.83
N VAL A 183 -12.41 -0.90 -12.35
CA VAL A 183 -12.17 -1.23 -13.77
C VAL A 183 -11.62 -2.65 -13.89
N TYR A 184 -12.38 -3.56 -14.49
CA TYR A 184 -12.02 -4.97 -14.61
C TYR A 184 -11.15 -5.24 -15.84
N VAL A 185 -9.84 -5.09 -15.68
CA VAL A 185 -8.85 -5.20 -16.76
C VAL A 185 -8.87 -6.59 -17.42
N ASN A 186 -9.05 -7.65 -16.63
CA ASN A 186 -9.15 -9.01 -17.17
C ASN A 186 -10.44 -9.25 -17.96
N HIS A 187 -11.52 -8.51 -17.69
CA HIS A 187 -12.71 -8.56 -18.53
C HIS A 187 -12.40 -8.01 -19.92
N TRP A 188 -11.80 -6.81 -20.01
CA TRP A 188 -11.37 -6.22 -21.28
C TRP A 188 -10.41 -7.14 -22.05
N LEU A 189 -9.37 -7.67 -21.39
CA LEU A 189 -8.43 -8.59 -22.04
C LEU A 189 -9.12 -9.85 -22.59
N ALA A 190 -10.19 -10.32 -21.95
CA ALA A 190 -10.97 -11.46 -22.43
C ALA A 190 -11.85 -11.08 -23.62
N GLU A 191 -12.45 -9.88 -23.63
CA GLU A 191 -13.21 -9.36 -24.79
C GLU A 191 -12.33 -9.21 -26.04
N GLU A 192 -11.07 -8.80 -25.88
CA GLU A 192 -10.08 -8.74 -26.97
C GLU A 192 -9.53 -10.11 -27.39
N GLU A 193 -10.00 -11.21 -26.76
CA GLU A 193 -9.48 -12.57 -26.91
C GLU A 193 -7.99 -12.75 -26.53
N TRP A 194 -7.42 -11.80 -25.79
CA TRP A 194 -6.03 -11.86 -25.31
C TRP A 194 -5.89 -12.65 -24.00
N LEU A 195 -6.97 -12.74 -23.23
CA LEU A 195 -7.08 -13.58 -22.05
C LEU A 195 -8.06 -14.73 -22.30
N LYS A 196 -7.62 -15.96 -22.03
CA LYS A 196 -8.47 -17.15 -22.13
C LYS A 196 -8.38 -17.97 -20.84
N PHE A 197 -9.46 -18.66 -20.52
CA PHE A 197 -9.53 -19.55 -19.35
C PHE A 197 -9.61 -21.01 -19.79
N ALA A 198 -9.01 -21.90 -19.00
CA ALA A 198 -9.06 -23.35 -19.21
C ALA A 198 -10.39 -23.97 -18.75
N VAL A 199 -11.21 -23.19 -18.03
CA VAL A 199 -12.51 -23.59 -17.49
C VAL A 199 -13.55 -22.51 -17.80
N PRO A 200 -14.83 -22.86 -17.93
CA PRO A 200 -15.88 -21.90 -18.28
C PRO A 200 -16.21 -20.89 -17.16
N ALA A 201 -15.88 -21.21 -15.90
CA ALA A 201 -16.14 -20.37 -14.74
C ALA A 201 -14.86 -20.22 -13.90
N PRO A 202 -13.92 -19.35 -14.30
CA PRO A 202 -12.65 -19.16 -13.61
C PRO A 202 -12.87 -18.57 -12.22
N LYS A 203 -12.10 -19.03 -11.24
CA LYS A 203 -12.13 -18.54 -9.86
C LYS A 203 -10.85 -17.83 -9.48
N SER A 204 -9.76 -18.10 -10.20
CA SER A 204 -8.47 -17.47 -9.96
C SER A 204 -7.63 -17.41 -11.23
N VAL A 205 -6.53 -16.67 -11.17
CA VAL A 205 -5.53 -16.65 -12.25
C VAL A 205 -4.84 -18.01 -12.47
N ALA A 206 -5.04 -19.00 -11.58
CA ALA A 206 -4.60 -20.37 -11.83
C ALA A 206 -5.41 -21.06 -12.93
N ASP A 207 -6.62 -20.57 -13.22
CA ASP A 207 -7.53 -21.10 -14.24
C ASP A 207 -7.26 -20.51 -15.64
N ILE A 208 -6.27 -19.64 -15.78
CA ILE A 208 -5.86 -19.05 -17.06
C ILE A 208 -5.29 -20.13 -17.98
N SER A 209 -5.73 -20.14 -19.24
CA SER A 209 -5.27 -21.04 -20.29
C SER A 209 -3.88 -20.65 -20.79
N GLY A 210 -3.08 -21.64 -21.19
CA GLY A 210 -1.79 -21.44 -21.87
C GLY A 210 -1.91 -20.81 -23.26
N GLU A 211 -3.12 -20.63 -23.80
CA GLU A 211 -3.36 -19.85 -25.02
C GLU A 211 -3.37 -18.33 -24.78
N THR A 212 -3.37 -17.89 -23.52
CA THR A 212 -3.42 -16.48 -23.14
C THR A 212 -2.19 -15.73 -23.65
N ILE A 213 -2.43 -14.52 -24.15
CA ILE A 213 -1.41 -13.53 -24.52
C ILE A 213 -1.02 -12.68 -23.32
N ALA A 214 -2.00 -12.17 -22.57
CA ALA A 214 -1.76 -11.33 -21.40
C ALA A 214 -2.85 -11.48 -20.34
N TYR A 215 -2.50 -11.19 -19.09
CA TYR A 215 -3.40 -11.17 -17.95
C TYR A 215 -3.01 -10.03 -17.00
N SER A 216 -3.96 -9.54 -16.21
CA SER A 216 -3.76 -8.50 -15.21
C SER A 216 -3.83 -9.07 -13.80
N MET A 217 -2.99 -8.52 -12.92
CA MET A 217 -3.07 -8.64 -11.46
C MET A 217 -3.44 -7.27 -10.87
N ASP A 218 -3.90 -7.26 -9.62
CA ASP A 218 -4.20 -6.02 -8.89
C ASP A 218 -2.92 -5.29 -8.48
N PRO A 219 -2.92 -3.93 -8.46
CA PRO A 219 -3.81 -3.03 -9.19
C PRO A 219 -3.22 -2.72 -10.59
N GLY A 220 -3.99 -3.00 -11.64
CA GLY A 220 -3.65 -2.60 -13.02
C GLY A 220 -2.27 -3.06 -13.53
N ARG A 221 -1.80 -4.24 -13.10
CA ARG A 221 -0.49 -4.79 -13.47
C ARG A 221 -0.66 -5.87 -14.54
N ILE A 222 -0.37 -5.55 -15.80
CA ILE A 222 -0.51 -6.49 -16.92
C ILE A 222 0.80 -7.23 -17.17
N PHE A 223 0.70 -8.55 -17.25
CA PHE A 223 1.76 -9.48 -17.61
C PHE A 223 1.46 -10.12 -18.95
N ILE A 224 2.44 -10.12 -19.85
CA ILE A 224 2.44 -10.86 -21.10
C ILE A 224 2.90 -12.28 -20.79
N ASN A 225 2.14 -13.28 -21.23
CA ASN A 225 2.46 -14.70 -21.09
C ASN A 225 3.60 -15.09 -22.06
N LEU A 226 4.80 -14.62 -21.75
CA LEU A 226 6.00 -14.67 -22.57
C LEU A 226 6.69 -16.04 -22.45
N ARG A 227 7.01 -16.62 -23.61
CA ARG A 227 7.75 -17.88 -23.69
C ARG A 227 9.14 -17.73 -23.08
N GLY A 228 9.45 -18.61 -22.13
CA GLY A 228 10.74 -18.64 -21.43
C GLY A 228 10.77 -17.85 -20.11
N ARG A 229 9.73 -17.05 -19.82
CA ARG A 229 9.55 -16.40 -18.51
C ARG A 229 8.38 -17.04 -17.76
N GLU A 230 7.22 -17.12 -18.38
CA GLU A 230 6.06 -17.82 -17.83
C GLU A 230 6.15 -19.33 -18.13
N ARG A 231 5.70 -20.14 -17.16
CA ARG A 231 5.74 -21.61 -17.25
C ARG A 231 5.09 -22.14 -18.53
N ASP A 232 3.95 -21.57 -18.89
CA ASP A 232 3.12 -21.97 -20.03
C ASP A 232 3.08 -20.84 -21.10
N GLY A 233 4.22 -20.14 -21.27
CA GLY A 233 4.35 -18.94 -22.11
C GLY A 233 3.98 -19.13 -23.59
N ARG A 234 2.95 -18.41 -24.04
CA ARG A 234 2.41 -18.44 -25.41
C ARG A 234 3.17 -17.56 -26.39
N VAL A 235 3.53 -16.35 -25.95
CA VAL A 235 4.04 -15.27 -26.80
C VAL A 235 5.52 -15.48 -27.07
N PRO A 236 5.98 -15.60 -28.32
CA PRO A 236 7.40 -15.64 -28.63
C PRO A 236 8.12 -14.33 -28.28
N PRO A 237 9.40 -14.33 -27.86
CA PRO A 237 10.14 -13.10 -27.57
C PRO A 237 10.18 -12.09 -28.72
N ALA A 238 10.18 -12.56 -29.97
CA ALA A 238 10.14 -11.69 -31.14
C ALA A 238 8.82 -10.90 -31.29
N GLU A 239 7.74 -11.34 -30.66
CA GLU A 239 6.42 -10.69 -30.69
C GLU A 239 6.13 -9.87 -29.43
N TYR A 240 7.02 -9.91 -28.43
CA TYR A 240 6.80 -9.29 -27.12
C TYR A 240 6.46 -7.79 -27.23
N GLU A 241 7.30 -7.03 -27.93
CA GLU A 241 7.11 -5.58 -28.09
C GLU A 241 5.85 -5.25 -28.90
N HIS A 242 5.49 -6.09 -29.88
CA HIS A 242 4.26 -5.92 -30.64
C HIS A 242 3.03 -6.02 -29.73
N TRP A 243 2.96 -7.07 -28.90
CA TRP A 243 1.85 -7.25 -27.97
C TRP A 243 1.83 -6.20 -26.88
N ARG A 244 3.00 -5.82 -26.36
CA ARG A 244 3.11 -4.75 -25.35
C ARG A 244 2.55 -3.44 -25.87
N GLU A 245 2.92 -3.04 -27.10
CA GLU A 245 2.41 -1.82 -27.71
C GLU A 245 0.90 -1.89 -27.96
N ARG A 246 0.38 -3.02 -28.44
CA ARG A 246 -1.07 -3.19 -28.62
C ARG A 246 -1.85 -3.05 -27.31
N ILE A 247 -1.32 -3.62 -26.22
CA ILE A 247 -1.93 -3.52 -24.88
C ILE A 247 -1.92 -2.08 -24.39
N ILE A 248 -0.79 -1.38 -24.54
CA ILE A 248 -0.67 0.04 -24.14
C ILE A 248 -1.69 0.89 -24.89
N GLN A 249 -1.75 0.78 -26.22
CA GLN A 249 -2.70 1.55 -27.04
C GLN A 249 -4.15 1.20 -26.72
N GLY A 250 -4.46 -0.10 -26.55
CA GLY A 250 -5.78 -0.55 -26.17
C GLY A 250 -6.22 0.00 -24.81
N ALA A 251 -5.35 -0.06 -23.81
CA ALA A 251 -5.64 0.47 -22.47
C ALA A 251 -5.90 1.99 -22.49
N LEU A 252 -5.10 2.77 -23.22
CA LEU A 252 -5.29 4.23 -23.35
C LEU A 252 -6.57 4.60 -24.13
N ALA A 253 -7.05 3.70 -25.00
CA ALA A 253 -8.30 3.87 -25.72
C ALA A 253 -9.54 3.54 -24.89
N LEU A 254 -9.39 2.86 -23.74
CA LEU A 254 -10.53 2.50 -22.90
C LEU A 254 -11.28 3.73 -22.37
N ARG A 255 -12.60 3.59 -22.36
CA ARG A 255 -13.55 4.60 -21.91
C ARG A 255 -14.55 3.94 -20.98
N ASP A 256 -14.96 4.66 -19.95
CA ASP A 256 -16.09 4.22 -19.12
C ASP A 256 -17.35 4.13 -19.99
N PRO A 257 -18.06 2.99 -20.02
CA PRO A 257 -19.23 2.81 -20.88
C PRO A 257 -20.37 3.79 -20.60
N ASP A 258 -20.51 4.27 -19.35
CA ASP A 258 -21.63 5.13 -18.97
C ASP A 258 -21.33 6.61 -19.21
N THR A 259 -20.11 7.06 -18.91
CA THR A 259 -19.73 8.49 -18.96
C THR A 259 -18.91 8.88 -20.19
N GLY A 260 -18.30 7.91 -20.88
CA GLY A 260 -17.37 8.15 -21.97
C GLY A 260 -16.04 8.79 -21.53
N ARG A 261 -15.75 8.87 -20.23
CA ARG A 261 -14.46 9.37 -19.72
C ARG A 261 -13.34 8.35 -19.97
N PRO A 262 -12.10 8.78 -20.27
CA PRO A 262 -10.95 7.88 -20.30
C PRO A 262 -10.74 7.22 -18.94
N LEU A 263 -10.51 5.91 -18.95
CA LEU A 263 -10.26 5.15 -17.71
C LEU A 263 -8.82 5.30 -17.23
N PHE A 264 -7.87 5.37 -18.16
CA PHE A 264 -6.44 5.40 -17.87
C PHE A 264 -5.78 6.66 -18.44
N ARG A 265 -4.99 7.35 -17.62
CA ARG A 265 -4.20 8.51 -18.04
C ARG A 265 -2.82 8.12 -18.59
N ALA A 266 -2.31 6.96 -18.20
CA ALA A 266 -1.06 6.40 -18.72
C ALA A 266 -1.08 4.86 -18.66
N ALA A 267 -0.29 4.24 -19.53
CA ALA A 267 0.03 2.81 -19.51
C ALA A 267 1.55 2.70 -19.69
N LEU A 268 2.25 2.57 -18.56
CA LEU A 268 3.70 2.70 -18.47
C LEU A 268 4.37 1.34 -18.64
N ARG A 269 5.51 1.32 -19.33
CA ARG A 269 6.39 0.15 -19.40
C ARG A 269 7.19 0.07 -18.10
N ARG A 270 7.50 -1.14 -17.63
CA ARG A 270 8.23 -1.34 -16.37
C ARG A 270 9.56 -0.60 -16.29
N GLU A 271 10.30 -0.50 -17.39
CA GLU A 271 11.59 0.16 -17.47
C GLU A 271 11.50 1.69 -17.31
N GLU A 272 10.31 2.27 -17.39
CA GLU A 272 10.08 3.69 -17.12
C GLU A 272 9.98 3.98 -15.62
N ILE A 273 9.68 2.97 -14.80
CA ILE A 273 9.40 3.12 -13.36
C ILE A 273 10.44 2.39 -12.52
N TYR A 274 10.81 1.19 -12.94
CA TYR A 274 11.59 0.25 -12.15
C TYR A 274 12.95 0.00 -12.79
N HIS A 275 13.93 -0.27 -11.95
CA HIS A 275 15.27 -0.68 -12.35
C HIS A 275 15.84 -1.71 -11.35
N GLY A 276 17.04 -2.22 -11.64
CA GLY A 276 17.71 -3.20 -10.79
C GLY A 276 17.41 -4.67 -11.12
N PRO A 277 17.95 -5.60 -10.32
CA PRO A 277 18.05 -7.02 -10.68
C PRO A 277 16.72 -7.77 -10.74
N LEU A 278 15.66 -7.19 -10.16
CA LEU A 278 14.32 -7.79 -10.14
C LEU A 278 13.41 -7.29 -11.27
N LEU A 279 13.86 -6.35 -12.10
CA LEU A 279 13.09 -5.79 -13.22
C LEU A 279 12.42 -6.86 -14.11
N PRO A 280 13.06 -8.00 -14.45
CA PRO A 280 12.42 -9.04 -15.25
C PRO A 280 11.14 -9.64 -14.64
N GLN A 281 10.95 -9.53 -13.32
CA GLN A 281 9.78 -10.03 -12.58
C GLN A 281 8.63 -9.01 -12.49
N ALA A 282 8.89 -7.73 -12.77
CA ALA A 282 7.86 -6.70 -12.79
C ALA A 282 6.85 -6.96 -13.94
N ALA A 283 5.62 -6.49 -13.75
CA ALA A 283 4.58 -6.46 -14.77
C ALA A 283 5.08 -5.74 -16.03
N ASP A 284 4.65 -6.16 -17.22
CA ASP A 284 5.14 -5.59 -18.47
C ASP A 284 4.54 -4.21 -18.75
N VAL A 285 3.30 -4.01 -18.32
CA VAL A 285 2.57 -2.73 -18.42
C VAL A 285 1.91 -2.41 -17.08
N ILE A 286 2.09 -1.18 -16.64
CA ILE A 286 1.53 -0.62 -15.41
C ILE A 286 0.49 0.42 -15.81
N LEU A 287 -0.77 0.15 -15.51
CA LEU A 287 -1.86 1.08 -15.78
C LEU A 287 -1.94 2.14 -14.69
N VAL A 288 -2.02 3.40 -15.10
CA VAL A 288 -2.26 4.53 -14.22
C VAL A 288 -3.67 5.05 -14.51
N PRO A 289 -4.63 4.83 -13.61
CA PRO A 289 -6.01 5.28 -13.80
C PRO A 289 -6.13 6.81 -13.72
N HIS A 290 -7.19 7.35 -14.30
CA HIS A 290 -7.69 8.65 -13.86
C HIS A 290 -8.28 8.52 -12.44
N GLU A 291 -8.24 9.60 -11.66
CA GLU A 291 -8.81 9.62 -10.30
C GLU A 291 -10.27 9.13 -10.31
N GLY A 292 -10.60 8.34 -9.29
CA GLY A 292 -11.89 7.67 -9.13
C GLY A 292 -12.00 6.32 -9.82
N PHE A 293 -11.05 5.91 -10.65
CA PHE A 293 -11.03 4.56 -11.23
C PHE A 293 -10.03 3.64 -10.53
N ASP A 294 -10.47 2.45 -10.13
CA ASP A 294 -9.65 1.46 -9.42
C ASP A 294 -9.47 0.17 -10.25
N PRO A 295 -8.29 -0.06 -10.87
CA PRO A 295 -8.08 -1.18 -11.77
C PRO A 295 -7.94 -2.53 -11.04
N LYS A 296 -8.81 -3.48 -11.36
CA LYS A 296 -8.85 -4.84 -10.81
C LYS A 296 -8.57 -5.90 -11.89
N GLY A 297 -7.76 -6.89 -11.55
CA GLY A 297 -7.47 -8.14 -12.26
C GLY A 297 -8.42 -9.28 -11.88
N SER A 298 -9.64 -9.00 -11.42
CA SER A 298 -10.65 -10.04 -11.17
C SER A 298 -10.95 -10.85 -12.44
N VAL A 299 -10.99 -12.19 -12.34
CA VAL A 299 -11.13 -13.09 -13.51
C VAL A 299 -12.58 -13.46 -13.85
N ASN A 300 -13.54 -13.12 -13.00
CA ASN A 300 -14.93 -13.58 -13.06
C ASN A 300 -15.95 -12.44 -13.16
N LYS A 301 -15.55 -11.32 -13.76
CA LYS A 301 -16.39 -10.13 -13.92
C LYS A 301 -16.92 -10.06 -15.34
N GLY A 302 -18.23 -9.82 -15.48
CA GLY A 302 -18.95 -9.83 -16.75
C GLY A 302 -19.17 -8.46 -17.38
N GLN A 303 -18.51 -7.42 -16.86
CA GLN A 303 -18.60 -6.05 -17.37
C GLN A 303 -17.26 -5.33 -17.16
N LEU A 304 -17.03 -4.23 -17.88
CA LEU A 304 -15.77 -3.48 -17.80
C LEU A 304 -15.64 -2.65 -16.53
N THR A 305 -16.70 -1.95 -16.12
CA THR A 305 -16.67 -1.07 -14.94
C THR A 305 -17.81 -1.39 -13.98
N TYR A 306 -17.62 -1.10 -12.68
CA TYR A 306 -18.63 -1.32 -11.66
C TYR A 306 -18.43 -0.42 -10.44
N LYS A 307 -19.52 0.14 -9.90
CA LYS A 307 -19.55 0.79 -8.59
C LYS A 307 -20.27 -0.12 -7.60
N GLY A 308 -19.53 -0.63 -6.62
CA GLY A 308 -20.09 -1.37 -5.49
C GLY A 308 -20.65 -0.44 -4.41
N PRO A 309 -21.48 -0.95 -3.49
CA PRO A 309 -22.10 -0.14 -2.44
C PRO A 309 -21.21 0.05 -1.19
N ALA A 310 -20.15 -0.75 -1.04
CA ALA A 310 -19.39 -0.83 0.21
C ALA A 310 -18.08 -0.03 0.18
N LEU A 311 -17.20 -0.30 -0.79
CA LEU A 311 -16.01 0.52 -1.01
C LEU A 311 -16.40 1.76 -1.81
N VAL A 312 -16.04 2.91 -1.26
CA VAL A 312 -16.40 4.25 -1.77
C VAL A 312 -15.21 5.20 -1.86
N GLY A 313 -14.05 4.85 -1.29
CA GLY A 313 -12.79 5.57 -1.47
C GLY A 313 -11.73 4.68 -2.14
N MET A 314 -10.76 5.30 -2.82
CA MET A 314 -9.58 4.62 -3.40
C MET A 314 -8.32 5.49 -3.33
N HIS A 315 -7.16 4.90 -3.66
CA HIS A 315 -5.82 5.49 -3.53
C HIS A 315 -5.41 6.39 -4.70
N THR A 316 -4.93 7.59 -4.41
CA THR A 316 -4.32 8.50 -5.39
C THR A 316 -2.79 8.45 -5.29
N TYR A 317 -2.09 8.85 -6.36
CA TYR A 317 -0.63 8.68 -6.48
C TYR A 317 0.19 9.94 -6.18
N ASP A 318 -0.37 11.13 -6.38
CA ASP A 318 0.41 12.38 -6.55
C ASP A 318 0.24 13.39 -5.40
N ASP A 319 -0.44 13.02 -4.32
CA ASP A 319 -0.92 13.90 -3.24
C ASP A 319 -0.71 13.30 -1.83
N ALA A 320 0.24 12.37 -1.69
CA ALA A 320 0.72 11.93 -0.38
C ALA A 320 1.34 13.10 0.41
N ALA A 321 1.28 13.04 1.73
CA ALA A 321 1.77 14.10 2.60
C ALA A 321 3.10 13.72 3.30
N LEU A 322 3.95 14.72 3.53
CA LEU A 322 5.11 14.63 4.41
C LEU A 322 5.25 15.93 5.20
N VAL A 323 5.35 15.81 6.52
CA VAL A 323 5.63 16.89 7.46
C VAL A 323 6.81 16.47 8.32
N ILE A 324 7.82 17.34 8.41
CA ILE A 324 8.94 17.20 9.34
C ILE A 324 8.90 18.39 10.28
N ALA A 325 8.59 18.15 11.56
CA ALA A 325 8.41 19.21 12.54
C ALA A 325 9.68 20.08 12.68
N GLY A 326 9.51 21.39 12.77
CA GLY A 326 10.61 22.34 12.94
C GLY A 326 11.51 22.51 11.70
N ARG A 327 11.22 21.83 10.58
CA ARG A 327 12.06 21.88 9.38
C ARG A 327 11.27 22.35 8.16
N ARG A 328 11.91 23.21 7.37
CA ARG A 328 11.42 23.58 6.04
C ARG A 328 12.12 22.72 5.01
N ILE A 329 11.34 21.96 4.25
CA ILE A 329 11.85 21.21 3.10
C ILE A 329 11.66 22.06 1.84
N ALA A 330 12.70 22.19 1.03
CA ALA A 330 12.66 22.88 -0.25
C ALA A 330 13.31 21.99 -1.31
N PRO A 331 12.64 20.91 -1.73
CA PRO A 331 13.25 19.95 -2.63
C PRO A 331 13.41 20.57 -4.02
N ALA A 332 14.53 20.27 -4.70
CA ALA A 332 14.82 20.79 -6.04
C ALA A 332 13.95 20.15 -7.14
N ARG A 333 13.28 19.05 -6.83
CA ARG A 333 12.32 18.34 -7.66
C ARG A 333 11.10 17.96 -6.84
N THR A 334 10.04 17.47 -7.50
CA THR A 334 8.93 16.81 -6.80
C THR A 334 9.47 15.68 -5.92
N PRO A 335 9.23 15.70 -4.61
CA PRO A 335 9.63 14.61 -3.72
C PRO A 335 8.76 13.38 -3.96
N TRP A 336 9.26 12.21 -3.59
CA TRP A 336 8.54 10.95 -3.65
C TRP A 336 8.92 10.09 -2.45
N VAL A 337 8.14 9.05 -2.18
CA VAL A 337 8.25 8.25 -0.94
C VAL A 337 9.65 7.67 -0.69
N ALA A 338 10.40 7.35 -1.74
CA ALA A 338 11.74 6.78 -1.60
C ALA A 338 12.76 7.77 -1.00
N ASP A 339 12.47 9.08 -1.02
CA ASP A 339 13.34 10.11 -0.43
C ASP A 339 13.27 10.16 1.11
N VAL A 340 12.25 9.55 1.71
CA VAL A 340 12.04 9.58 3.17
C VAL A 340 13.10 8.77 3.89
N MET A 341 13.44 7.59 3.40
CA MET A 341 14.44 6.72 4.03
C MET A 341 15.84 7.37 4.09
N PRO A 342 16.39 7.94 3.00
CA PRO A 342 17.63 8.72 3.04
C PRO A 342 17.59 9.89 4.04
N ALA A 343 16.47 10.61 4.12
CA ALA A 343 16.32 11.72 5.06
C ALA A 343 16.36 11.23 6.52
N ILE A 344 15.70 10.12 6.84
CA ILE A 344 15.75 9.52 8.19
C ILE A 344 17.17 9.04 8.50
N LEU A 345 17.83 8.32 7.60
CA LEU A 345 19.19 7.84 7.83
C LEU A 345 20.17 8.99 8.12
N GLU A 346 20.03 10.10 7.40
CA GLU A 346 20.81 11.31 7.61
C GLU A 346 20.57 11.93 9.01
N LEU A 347 19.31 12.10 9.43
CA LEU A 347 18.96 12.57 10.78
C LEU A 347 19.52 11.66 11.87
N MET A 348 19.57 10.35 11.61
CA MET A 348 20.10 9.35 12.53
C MET A 348 21.62 9.25 12.54
N GLY A 349 22.32 10.00 11.67
CA GLY A 349 23.77 9.94 11.51
C GLY A 349 24.27 8.60 10.95
N VAL A 350 23.43 7.91 10.16
CA VAL A 350 23.74 6.62 9.53
C VAL A 350 23.95 6.82 8.03
N ALA A 351 25.02 6.24 7.49
CA ALA A 351 25.33 6.38 6.08
C ALA A 351 24.26 5.72 5.20
N ASN A 352 23.88 6.41 4.12
CA ASN A 352 22.97 5.86 3.13
C ASN A 352 23.62 4.68 2.38
N PRO A 353 22.93 3.52 2.25
CA PRO A 353 23.30 2.49 1.30
C PRO A 353 23.42 3.07 -0.12
N GLY A 354 24.39 2.58 -0.88
CA GLY A 354 24.66 3.08 -2.25
C GLY A 354 23.61 2.66 -3.29
N ASP A 355 22.66 1.81 -2.91
CA ASP A 355 21.61 1.24 -3.75
C ASP A 355 20.20 1.80 -3.43
N LEU A 356 20.12 2.93 -2.71
CA LEU A 356 18.85 3.64 -2.53
C LEU A 356 18.48 4.45 -3.77
N ASP A 357 17.21 4.37 -4.19
CA ASP A 357 16.66 5.13 -5.31
C ASP A 357 16.44 6.61 -4.96
N GLY A 358 16.05 6.86 -3.71
CA GLY A 358 15.75 8.19 -3.20
C GLY A 358 16.99 9.00 -2.80
N GLN A 359 16.78 10.28 -2.59
CA GLN A 359 17.79 11.21 -2.08
C GLN A 359 17.24 11.92 -0.85
N SER A 360 18.12 12.28 0.08
CA SER A 360 17.70 13.02 1.27
C SER A 360 17.03 14.33 0.87
N LEU A 361 15.85 14.58 1.45
CA LEU A 361 15.11 15.83 1.30
C LEU A 361 15.70 16.97 2.12
N LEU A 362 16.66 16.65 2.99
CA LEU A 362 17.29 17.60 3.88
C LEU A 362 18.47 18.24 3.15
N SER A 363 18.47 19.56 3.10
CA SER A 363 19.70 20.31 2.87
C SER A 363 20.33 20.53 4.24
N LEU A 364 21.36 19.78 4.60
CA LEU A 364 22.19 20.16 5.76
C LEU A 364 22.81 21.52 5.43
N THR A 365 22.31 22.56 6.09
CA THR A 365 22.97 23.87 6.16
C THR A 365 24.08 23.84 7.18
#